data_AF-A0A523DUJ9-F1
#
_entry.id   AF-A0A523DUJ9-F1
#
_cell.length_a   1.000
_cell.length_b   1.000
_cell.length_c   1.000
_cell.angle_alpha   90.00
_cell.angle_beta   90.00
_cell.angle_gamma   90.00
#
_symmetry.space_group_name_H-M   'P 1'
#
loop_
_entity.id
_entity.type
_entity.pdbx_description
1 polymer ?
#
loop_
_entity_poly.entity_id
_entity_poly.type
_entity_poly.pdbx_seq_one_letter_code
_entity_poly.pdbx_strand_id
1 'polypeptide(L)'
;MGATAGDVRRAYPERRPDSHLEQPILNPPGDIEPGGDSGHITLIGLRDHLLSPWATGYEGRAVESLYPSNTDMLRKAKAQHATTGYAHAFFGEEDPMDHGLGVARGFMVDAAFDTTDGVEWSFSGRAAFYLWYAVLNHGLRVTATGGDDSMSDLRISKMPGSARTYVYTGGEGLDAEAWKRGLREGRAFVSTGPLVEMTVDGQIPGEDVTLPAAGGEVSRADGPGRPGGHARQGGSQRGRVRRAAPARWGKTGVTARG
;
A
#
# COMPACT_ATOMS: atom_id res chain seq x y z
N MET A 1 32.93 -30.31 -4.45
CA MET A 1 33.08 -29.20 -3.49
C MET A 1 31.71 -28.90 -2.93
N GLY A 2 31.44 -29.38 -1.71
CA GLY A 2 30.13 -29.29 -1.07
C GLY A 2 29.99 -27.99 -0.29
N ALA A 3 28.86 -27.31 -0.45
CA ALA A 3 28.42 -26.23 0.44
C ALA A 3 27.37 -26.83 1.38
N THR A 4 27.68 -26.77 2.68
CA THR A 4 26.86 -27.26 3.78
C THR A 4 25.66 -26.35 4.03
N ALA A 5 24.53 -26.97 4.38
CA ALA A 5 23.27 -26.34 4.70
C ALA A 5 23.37 -25.33 5.86
N GLY A 6 22.82 -24.14 5.65
CA GLY A 6 22.60 -23.16 6.71
C GLY A 6 21.34 -23.49 7.50
N ASP A 7 21.52 -23.77 8.80
CA ASP A 7 20.49 -24.00 9.81
C ASP A 7 19.48 -22.83 9.86
N VAL A 8 18.21 -23.08 9.57
CA VAL A 8 17.11 -22.14 9.87
C VAL A 8 16.72 -22.34 11.34
N ARG A 9 17.28 -21.53 12.24
CA ARG A 9 16.86 -21.50 13.65
C ARG A 9 15.96 -20.30 13.91
N ARG A 10 14.85 -20.56 14.60
CA ARG A 10 13.95 -19.56 15.18
C ARG A 10 14.67 -18.91 16.36
N ALA A 11 15.31 -17.77 16.14
CA ALA A 11 15.80 -16.89 17.19
C ALA A 11 14.80 -15.75 17.38
N TYR A 12 14.31 -15.56 18.60
CA TYR A 12 13.69 -14.30 19.01
C TYR A 12 14.83 -13.34 19.35
N PRO A 13 15.05 -12.25 18.58
CA PRO A 13 15.99 -11.23 19.01
C PRO A 13 15.39 -10.42 20.16
N GLU A 14 16.22 -10.16 21.16
CA GLU A 14 15.94 -9.21 22.25
C GLU A 14 15.59 -7.82 21.68
N ARG A 15 14.58 -7.19 22.29
CA ARG A 15 14.07 -5.85 21.92
C ARG A 15 15.18 -4.81 21.89
N ARG A 16 15.42 -4.22 20.72
CA ARG A 16 15.85 -2.82 20.59
C ARG A 16 14.62 -1.97 20.21
N PRO A 17 14.47 -0.75 20.76
CA PRO A 17 13.32 0.09 20.48
C PRO A 17 13.52 0.76 19.12
N ASP A 18 13.23 0.03 18.05
CA ASP A 18 13.14 0.62 16.72
C ASP A 18 11.76 1.31 16.66
N SER A 19 11.76 2.62 16.47
CA SER A 19 10.56 3.47 16.54
C SER A 19 9.58 3.17 15.40
N HIS A 20 8.62 2.29 15.67
CA HIS A 20 7.37 2.21 14.93
C HIS A 20 6.43 3.28 15.50
N LEU A 21 6.26 4.40 14.79
CA LEU A 21 5.09 5.24 15.00
C LEU A 21 4.00 4.74 14.06
N GLU A 22 3.22 3.78 14.53
CA GLU A 22 1.83 3.70 14.11
C GLU A 22 1.10 4.78 14.90
N GLN A 23 0.47 5.72 14.19
CA GLN A 23 -0.31 6.78 14.85
C GLN A 23 -1.60 6.13 15.38
N PRO A 24 -1.80 6.01 16.70
CA PRO A 24 -3.01 5.41 17.22
C PRO A 24 -4.09 6.49 17.18
N ILE A 25 -5.13 6.31 16.38
CA ILE A 25 -6.31 7.18 16.50
C ILE A 25 -7.58 6.35 16.61
N LEU A 26 -8.04 6.31 17.86
CA LEU A 26 -9.38 6.02 18.34
C LEU A 26 -10.44 6.54 17.36
N ASN A 27 -11.18 5.64 16.73
CA ASN A 27 -12.41 5.98 16.01
C ASN A 27 -13.56 5.89 17.04
N PRO A 28 -14.09 6.99 17.59
CA PRO A 28 -15.30 6.89 18.39
C PRO A 28 -16.45 6.38 17.51
N PRO A 29 -17.32 5.48 18.02
CA PRO A 29 -18.49 5.05 17.28
C PRO A 29 -19.49 6.21 17.26
N GLY A 30 -19.47 6.99 16.18
CA GLY A 30 -20.41 8.09 15.99
C GLY A 30 -19.86 9.08 14.96
N ASP A 31 -20.62 9.22 13.88
CA ASP A 31 -20.65 10.39 13.00
C ASP A 31 -19.48 10.54 12.01
N ILE A 32 -19.66 9.84 10.88
CA ILE A 32 -19.14 10.32 9.59
C ILE A 32 -19.95 11.56 9.22
N GLU A 33 -19.55 12.75 9.68
CA GLU A 33 -20.04 14.08 9.26
C GLU A 33 -18.83 15.05 9.22
N PRO A 34 -18.86 16.17 8.48
CA PRO A 34 -17.85 16.48 7.49
C PRO A 34 -16.95 17.66 7.90
N GLY A 35 -15.68 17.39 8.15
CA GLY A 35 -14.64 18.44 8.19
C GLY A 35 -13.44 18.00 9.02
N GLY A 36 -12.28 17.81 8.39
CA GLY A 36 -11.03 17.62 9.15
C GLY A 36 -9.98 16.77 8.46
N ASP A 37 -10.35 15.58 7.98
CA ASP A 37 -9.33 14.56 7.81
C ASP A 37 -8.87 14.44 6.35
N SER A 38 -7.63 14.87 6.10
CA SER A 38 -6.89 14.62 4.85
C SER A 38 -6.55 13.12 4.65
N GLY A 39 -6.81 12.32 5.67
CA GLY A 39 -6.57 10.88 5.78
C GLY A 39 -5.47 10.53 6.77
N HIS A 40 -5.41 9.26 7.15
CA HIS A 40 -4.36 8.76 8.03
C HIS A 40 -3.13 8.37 7.20
N ILE A 41 -1.95 8.68 7.73
CA ILE A 41 -0.66 8.40 7.08
C ILE A 41 0.20 7.48 7.95
N THR A 42 0.99 6.65 7.29
CA THR A 42 1.94 5.74 7.91
C THR A 42 3.35 6.24 7.67
N LEU A 43 4.17 6.32 8.73
CA LEU A 43 5.56 6.78 8.68
C LEU A 43 6.48 5.69 9.24
N ILE A 44 7.23 5.01 8.38
CA ILE A 44 8.10 3.88 8.78
C ILE A 44 9.56 4.29 8.71
N GLY A 45 10.25 4.21 9.85
CA GLY A 45 11.70 4.40 9.90
C GLY A 45 12.15 5.87 9.90
N LEU A 46 11.45 6.73 10.66
CA LEU A 46 12.01 8.02 11.10
C LEU A 46 13.32 7.77 11.86
N ARG A 47 14.33 8.62 11.65
CA ARG A 47 15.70 8.37 12.12
C ARG A 47 16.22 9.39 13.13
N ASP A 48 15.69 10.61 13.13
CA ASP A 48 16.25 11.71 13.88
C ASP A 48 15.30 12.16 15.01
N HIS A 49 14.05 12.45 14.68
CA HIS A 49 13.06 12.92 15.64
C HIS A 49 11.63 12.54 15.27
N LEU A 50 10.76 12.47 16.27
CA LEU A 50 9.32 12.31 16.04
C LEU A 50 8.73 13.58 15.45
N LEU A 51 7.76 13.43 14.55
CA LEU A 51 7.06 14.57 13.94
C LEU A 51 5.82 14.94 14.77
N SER A 52 5.61 16.24 14.93
CA SER A 52 4.47 16.83 15.63
C SER A 52 3.88 17.99 14.81
N PRO A 53 2.56 18.21 14.84
CA PRO A 53 1.55 17.40 15.53
C PRO A 53 1.32 16.04 14.85
N TRP A 54 0.82 15.08 15.60
CA TRP A 54 0.50 13.73 15.12
C TRP A 54 -0.96 13.58 14.63
N ALA A 55 -1.75 14.65 14.78
CA ALA A 55 -3.13 14.77 14.33
C ALA A 55 -3.45 16.24 14.01
N THR A 56 -4.37 16.48 13.09
CA THR A 56 -4.84 17.81 12.65
C THR A 56 -6.31 17.73 12.25
N GLY A 57 -7.02 18.85 12.22
CA GLY A 57 -8.40 18.92 11.74
C GLY A 57 -9.48 18.46 12.72
N TYR A 58 -9.13 18.27 14.00
CA TYR A 58 -10.10 17.87 15.02
C TYR A 58 -10.77 19.08 15.67
N GLU A 59 -11.95 19.42 15.18
CA GLU A 59 -12.77 20.55 15.66
C GLU A 59 -12.94 20.55 17.19
N GLY A 60 -12.81 21.73 17.80
CA GLY A 60 -12.97 21.92 19.24
C GLY A 60 -11.81 21.38 20.09
N ARG A 61 -10.66 21.03 19.48
CA ARG A 61 -9.46 20.55 20.17
C ARG A 61 -8.25 21.42 19.86
N ALA A 62 -7.17 21.25 20.64
CA ALA A 62 -5.89 21.94 20.41
C ALA A 62 -5.23 21.63 19.05
N VAL A 63 -5.74 20.65 18.31
CA VAL A 63 -5.31 20.20 16.97
C VAL A 63 -6.39 20.44 15.91
N GLU A 64 -7.27 21.42 16.13
CA GLU A 64 -8.33 21.82 15.18
C GLU A 64 -7.80 22.37 13.86
N SER A 65 -6.58 22.94 13.85
CA SER A 65 -5.97 23.43 12.63
C SER A 65 -5.85 22.33 11.58
N LEU A 66 -6.23 22.64 10.34
CA LEU A 66 -5.97 21.79 9.16
C LEU A 66 -4.51 21.83 8.70
N TYR A 67 -3.66 22.59 9.39
CA TYR A 67 -2.23 22.69 9.13
C TYR A 67 -1.43 22.12 10.31
N PRO A 68 -0.33 21.38 10.07
CA PRO A 68 0.24 21.01 8.77
C PRO A 68 -0.62 20.02 7.97
N SER A 69 -0.52 20.08 6.64
CA SER A 69 -1.17 19.08 5.78
C SER A 69 -0.45 17.73 5.84
N ASN A 70 -1.11 16.66 5.36
CA ASN A 70 -0.44 15.37 5.16
C ASN A 70 0.81 15.52 4.29
N THR A 71 0.74 16.28 3.20
CA THR A 71 1.89 16.56 2.34
C THR A 71 3.06 17.17 3.10
N ASP A 72 2.81 18.11 4.01
CA ASP A 72 3.87 18.73 4.83
C ASP A 72 4.51 17.69 5.76
N MET A 73 3.71 16.82 6.37
CA MET A 73 4.17 15.77 7.27
C MET A 73 4.95 14.68 6.53
N LEU A 74 4.46 14.26 5.36
CA LEU A 74 5.11 13.29 4.49
C LEU A 74 6.47 13.81 3.99
N ARG A 75 6.56 15.10 3.60
CA ARG A 75 7.84 15.73 3.22
C ARG A 75 8.84 15.76 4.36
N LYS A 76 8.40 16.13 5.57
CA LYS A 76 9.25 16.10 6.78
C LYS A 76 9.73 14.67 7.08
N ALA A 77 8.87 13.68 6.90
CA ALA A 77 9.22 12.28 7.11
C ALA A 77 10.22 11.77 6.04
N LYS A 78 10.01 12.10 4.77
CA LYS A 78 10.94 11.79 3.68
C LYS A 78 12.31 12.45 3.88
N ALA A 79 12.36 13.67 4.45
CA ALA A 79 13.62 14.31 4.82
C ALA A 79 14.42 13.54 5.89
N GLN A 80 13.75 12.68 6.67
CA GLN A 80 14.39 11.73 7.60
C GLN A 80 14.59 10.32 7.00
N HIS A 81 14.38 10.13 5.70
CA HIS A 81 14.39 8.84 5.01
C HIS A 81 13.33 7.83 5.48
N ALA A 82 12.19 8.31 5.99
CA ALA A 82 11.06 7.43 6.29
C ALA A 82 10.39 6.91 5.02
N THR A 83 9.83 5.71 5.08
CA THR A 83 8.88 5.19 4.08
C THR A 83 7.50 5.70 4.46
N THR A 84 6.79 6.22 3.49
CA THR A 84 5.56 6.99 3.68
C THR A 84 4.37 6.31 3.02
N GLY A 85 3.17 6.45 3.59
CA GLY A 85 1.98 5.83 3.01
C GLY A 85 0.68 6.41 3.53
N TYR A 86 -0.42 6.05 2.87
CA TYR A 86 -1.78 6.28 3.37
C TYR A 86 -2.34 5.01 4.01
N ALA A 87 -2.77 5.11 5.28
CA ALA A 87 -3.35 4.02 6.04
C ALA A 87 -4.84 3.86 5.74
N HIS A 88 -5.32 2.60 5.75
CA HIS A 88 -6.73 2.23 5.62
C HIS A 88 -7.55 3.17 4.69
N ALA A 89 -7.06 3.29 3.46
CA ALA A 89 -7.29 4.48 2.64
C ALA A 89 -8.73 4.58 2.11
N PHE A 90 -9.28 3.46 1.62
CA PHE A 90 -10.61 3.37 1.03
C PHE A 90 -11.27 2.05 1.42
N PHE A 91 -12.60 2.05 1.55
CA PHE A 91 -13.39 0.90 1.99
C PHE A 91 -14.57 0.65 1.06
N GLY A 92 -15.05 -0.59 1.02
CA GLY A 92 -16.22 -0.98 0.26
C GLY A 92 -15.91 -1.44 -1.17
N GLU A 93 -16.96 -1.49 -1.97
CA GLU A 93 -16.97 -2.15 -3.29
C GLU A 93 -17.09 -1.17 -4.46
N GLU A 94 -17.48 0.07 -4.19
CA GLU A 94 -17.82 1.08 -5.19
C GLU A 94 -16.66 2.06 -5.40
N ASP A 95 -16.72 2.86 -6.46
CA ASP A 95 -15.72 3.88 -6.77
C ASP A 95 -15.83 5.06 -5.79
N PRO A 96 -14.82 5.34 -4.93
CA PRO A 96 -14.88 6.46 -3.99
C PRO A 96 -15.15 7.83 -4.65
N MET A 97 -14.92 7.98 -5.95
CA MET A 97 -15.24 9.21 -6.67
C MET A 97 -16.75 9.53 -6.72
N ASP A 98 -17.61 8.53 -6.55
CA ASP A 98 -19.07 8.68 -6.69
C ASP A 98 -19.78 9.08 -5.38
N HIS A 99 -19.16 8.84 -4.22
CA HIS A 99 -19.75 9.04 -2.90
C HIS A 99 -18.80 9.72 -1.90
N GLY A 100 -17.61 10.14 -2.37
CA GLY A 100 -16.60 10.87 -1.61
C GLY A 100 -15.33 10.05 -1.39
N LEU A 101 -14.17 10.70 -1.45
CA LEU A 101 -12.82 10.12 -1.38
C LEU A 101 -12.47 9.42 -0.04
N GLY A 102 -13.47 9.09 0.79
CA GLY A 102 -13.29 8.36 2.04
C GLY A 102 -12.30 9.04 2.99
N VAL A 103 -11.47 8.21 3.61
CA VAL A 103 -10.45 8.62 4.57
C VAL A 103 -9.26 9.23 3.86
N ALA A 104 -8.72 8.62 2.80
CA ALA A 104 -7.50 9.07 2.14
C ALA A 104 -7.69 10.17 1.07
N ARG A 105 -8.32 11.29 1.44
CA ARG A 105 -8.65 12.38 0.50
C ARG A 105 -7.42 13.03 -0.15
N GLY A 106 -6.29 13.10 0.55
CA GLY A 106 -5.04 13.66 0.02
C GLY A 106 -4.24 12.70 -0.87
N PHE A 107 -4.60 11.42 -0.92
CA PHE A 107 -3.79 10.37 -1.57
C PHE A 107 -3.38 10.71 -3.01
N MET A 108 -4.34 11.13 -3.85
CA MET A 108 -4.05 11.44 -5.26
C MET A 108 -3.11 12.65 -5.41
N VAL A 109 -3.17 13.61 -4.49
CA VAL A 109 -2.30 14.79 -4.47
C VAL A 109 -0.88 14.38 -4.07
N ASP A 110 -0.75 13.57 -3.01
CA ASP A 110 0.54 13.12 -2.53
C ASP A 110 1.21 12.10 -3.45
N ALA A 111 0.42 11.31 -4.19
CA ALA A 111 0.94 10.49 -5.29
C ALA A 111 1.54 11.36 -6.41
N ALA A 112 0.88 12.48 -6.75
CA ALA A 112 1.37 13.41 -7.77
C ALA A 112 2.60 14.21 -7.31
N PHE A 113 2.73 14.49 -6.02
CA PHE A 113 3.89 15.15 -5.43
C PHE A 113 5.05 14.21 -5.06
N ASP A 114 4.90 12.91 -5.31
CA ASP A 114 5.89 11.89 -4.91
C ASP A 114 6.20 11.94 -3.41
N THR A 115 5.18 12.24 -2.59
CA THR A 115 5.29 12.33 -1.13
C THR A 115 4.77 11.08 -0.42
N THR A 116 4.09 10.16 -1.11
CA THR A 116 3.64 8.87 -0.57
C THR A 116 4.26 7.71 -1.34
N ASP A 117 4.83 6.73 -0.63
CA ASP A 117 5.42 5.52 -1.22
C ASP A 117 4.40 4.36 -1.32
N GLY A 118 3.35 4.39 -0.51
CA GLY A 118 2.35 3.32 -0.50
C GLY A 118 0.90 3.75 -0.18
N VAL A 119 -0.03 2.84 -0.43
CA VAL A 119 -1.46 2.98 -0.11
C VAL A 119 -2.02 1.65 0.43
N GLU A 120 -2.65 1.71 1.59
CA GLU A 120 -2.99 0.52 2.38
C GLU A 120 -4.42 0.00 2.16
N TRP A 121 -4.51 -1.32 2.00
CA TRP A 121 -5.71 -2.14 2.19
C TRP A 121 -5.77 -2.72 3.60
N SER A 122 -6.85 -2.40 4.31
CA SER A 122 -7.11 -2.95 5.66
C SER A 122 -8.38 -3.79 5.75
N PHE A 123 -9.06 -3.96 4.63
CA PHE A 123 -10.18 -4.85 4.46
C PHE A 123 -10.15 -5.47 3.07
N SER A 124 -10.84 -6.60 2.91
CA SER A 124 -11.23 -7.05 1.58
C SER A 124 -12.21 -6.05 0.99
N GLY A 125 -11.87 -5.46 -0.15
CA GLY A 125 -12.73 -4.49 -0.84
C GLY A 125 -12.13 -4.07 -2.16
N ARG A 126 -12.99 -3.60 -3.06
CA ARG A 126 -12.57 -3.13 -4.40
C ARG A 126 -12.38 -1.63 -4.53
N ALA A 127 -12.87 -0.83 -3.58
CA ALA A 127 -12.84 0.64 -3.65
C ALA A 127 -11.43 1.21 -3.91
N ALA A 128 -10.41 0.73 -3.20
CA ALA A 128 -9.04 1.22 -3.36
C ALA A 128 -8.43 0.89 -4.75
N PHE A 129 -8.94 -0.10 -5.49
CA PHE A 129 -8.44 -0.40 -6.83
C PHE A 129 -8.71 0.73 -7.81
N TYR A 130 -9.86 1.41 -7.71
CA TYR A 130 -10.22 2.49 -8.63
C TYR A 130 -9.17 3.60 -8.62
N LEU A 131 -8.80 4.06 -7.43
CA LEU A 131 -7.84 5.14 -7.25
C LEU A 131 -6.40 4.68 -7.44
N TRP A 132 -6.03 3.49 -6.95
CA TRP A 132 -4.69 2.95 -7.16
C TRP A 132 -4.39 2.71 -8.65
N TYR A 133 -5.33 2.12 -9.41
CA TYR A 133 -5.16 2.00 -10.86
C TYR A 133 -5.17 3.35 -11.57
N ALA A 134 -5.91 4.35 -11.10
CA ALA A 134 -5.81 5.70 -11.65
C ALA A 134 -4.38 6.25 -11.50
N VAL A 135 -3.81 6.19 -10.29
CA VAL A 135 -2.41 6.58 -10.01
C VAL A 135 -1.44 5.86 -10.94
N LEU A 136 -1.52 4.53 -11.04
CA LEU A 136 -0.65 3.74 -11.92
C LEU A 136 -0.83 4.08 -13.41
N ASN A 137 -2.07 4.28 -13.87
CA ASN A 137 -2.36 4.67 -15.25
C ASN A 137 -1.81 6.06 -15.61
N HIS A 138 -1.55 6.90 -14.61
CA HIS A 138 -0.90 8.21 -14.75
C HIS A 138 0.63 8.15 -14.62
N GLY A 139 1.22 6.96 -14.50
CA GLY A 139 2.67 6.77 -14.37
C GLY A 139 3.21 7.15 -12.99
N LEU A 140 2.34 7.35 -12.02
CA LEU A 140 2.70 7.61 -10.63
C LEU A 140 2.90 6.25 -9.95
N ARG A 141 4.07 6.02 -9.36
CA ARG A 141 4.40 4.73 -8.73
C ARG A 141 4.11 4.80 -7.24
N VAL A 142 3.01 4.18 -6.83
CA VAL A 142 2.66 3.97 -5.42
C VAL A 142 2.45 2.49 -5.18
N THR A 143 3.10 1.96 -4.16
CA THR A 143 3.03 0.54 -3.80
C THR A 143 1.75 0.24 -3.03
N ALA A 144 0.98 -0.76 -3.49
CA ALA A 144 -0.11 -1.28 -2.66
C ALA A 144 0.48 -1.95 -1.41
N THR A 145 -0.04 -1.61 -0.24
CA THR A 145 0.31 -2.24 1.04
C THR A 145 -0.93 -2.86 1.69
N GLY A 146 -0.73 -3.86 2.53
CA GLY A 146 -1.74 -4.43 3.40
C GLY A 146 -1.33 -4.22 4.86
N GLY A 147 -2.27 -3.73 5.67
CA GLY A 147 -2.11 -3.50 7.10
C GLY A 147 -3.45 -3.72 7.78
N ASP A 148 -3.45 -4.35 8.95
CA ASP A 148 -4.69 -4.81 9.57
C ASP A 148 -5.28 -3.83 10.58
N ASP A 149 -4.62 -2.75 10.98
CA ASP A 149 -5.20 -1.74 11.89
C ASP A 149 -5.91 -2.39 13.10
N SER A 150 -5.24 -3.39 13.69
CA SER A 150 -5.78 -4.16 14.83
C SER A 150 -5.63 -3.38 16.13
N MET A 151 -6.76 -3.17 16.80
CA MET A 151 -6.85 -2.60 18.14
C MET A 151 -7.34 -3.69 19.10
N SER A 152 -6.41 -4.54 19.57
CA SER A 152 -6.74 -5.78 20.29
C SER A 152 -7.44 -5.59 21.64
N ASP A 153 -7.50 -4.35 22.13
CA ASP A 153 -8.21 -3.93 23.34
C ASP A 153 -9.68 -3.51 23.08
N LEU A 154 -10.10 -3.40 21.82
CA LEU A 154 -11.48 -3.10 21.44
C LEU A 154 -12.32 -4.38 21.28
N ARG A 155 -13.62 -4.26 21.60
CA ARG A 155 -14.60 -5.36 21.42
C ARG A 155 -14.72 -5.84 19.97
N ILE A 156 -14.50 -4.94 19.01
CA ILE A 156 -14.45 -5.22 17.59
C ILE A 156 -13.08 -4.76 17.12
N SER A 157 -12.24 -5.71 16.75
CA SER A 157 -10.93 -5.46 16.16
C SER A 157 -10.79 -6.33 14.92
N LYS A 158 -10.05 -5.80 13.94
CA LYS A 158 -9.51 -6.63 12.87
C LYS A 158 -8.55 -7.66 13.47
N MET A 159 -8.44 -8.80 12.80
CA MET A 159 -7.52 -9.85 13.19
C MET A 159 -6.10 -9.46 12.76
N PRO A 160 -5.10 -9.56 13.66
CA PRO A 160 -3.71 -9.36 13.29
C PRO A 160 -3.32 -10.24 12.10
N GLY A 161 -2.73 -9.60 11.09
CA GLY A 161 -2.34 -10.22 9.84
C GLY A 161 -3.48 -10.49 8.87
N SER A 162 -4.67 -9.91 9.00
CA SER A 162 -5.80 -10.11 8.07
C SER A 162 -5.54 -9.58 6.64
N ALA A 163 -4.77 -8.50 6.51
CA ALA A 163 -4.18 -8.02 5.26
C ALA A 163 -2.66 -7.96 5.41
N ARG A 164 -1.90 -8.47 4.43
CA ARG A 164 -0.45 -8.62 4.53
C ARG A 164 0.25 -8.01 3.34
N THR A 165 1.35 -7.32 3.62
CA THR A 165 2.33 -6.89 2.60
C THR A 165 3.47 -7.89 2.55
N TYR A 166 3.72 -8.46 1.37
CA TYR A 166 4.91 -9.26 1.11
C TYR A 166 5.86 -8.45 0.24
N VAL A 167 7.07 -8.19 0.74
CA VAL A 167 8.10 -7.41 0.05
C VAL A 167 9.26 -8.31 -0.32
N TYR A 168 9.72 -8.19 -1.57
CA TYR A 168 10.89 -8.89 -2.06
C TYR A 168 12.16 -8.16 -1.64
N THR A 169 12.96 -8.80 -0.78
CA THR A 169 14.26 -8.28 -0.29
C THR A 169 15.46 -8.90 -1.01
N GLY A 170 15.22 -9.67 -2.09
CA GLY A 170 16.29 -10.40 -2.76
C GLY A 170 16.95 -11.44 -1.86
N GLY A 171 18.28 -11.51 -1.93
CA GLY A 171 19.09 -12.41 -1.09
C GLY A 171 19.41 -11.89 0.31
N GLU A 172 18.89 -10.71 0.68
CA GLU A 172 19.26 -10.02 1.93
C GLU A 172 18.50 -10.54 3.16
N GLY A 173 17.49 -11.40 2.96
CA GLY A 173 16.75 -12.02 4.06
C GLY A 173 15.84 -11.02 4.80
N LEU A 174 15.69 -11.22 6.11
CA LEU A 174 14.88 -10.35 6.98
C LEU A 174 15.70 -9.12 7.40
N ASP A 175 15.82 -8.16 6.50
CA ASP A 175 16.49 -6.89 6.72
C ASP A 175 15.51 -5.72 6.56
N ALA A 176 15.49 -4.80 7.53
CA ALA A 176 14.52 -3.71 7.57
C ALA A 176 14.77 -2.65 6.50
N GLU A 177 16.04 -2.39 6.13
CA GLU A 177 16.38 -1.42 5.09
C GLU A 177 16.10 -2.00 3.70
N ALA A 178 16.40 -3.28 3.48
CA ALA A 178 16.02 -4.00 2.27
C ALA A 178 14.50 -4.07 2.12
N TRP A 179 13.76 -4.30 3.20
CA TRP A 179 12.29 -4.27 3.19
C TRP A 179 11.76 -2.89 2.81
N LYS A 180 12.26 -1.81 3.43
CA LYS A 180 11.83 -0.44 3.09
C LYS A 180 12.19 -0.07 1.64
N ARG A 181 13.37 -0.48 1.15
CA ARG A 181 13.79 -0.28 -0.23
C ARG A 181 12.88 -1.02 -1.20
N GLY A 182 12.64 -2.32 -0.99
CA GLY A 182 11.76 -3.14 -1.83
C GLY A 182 10.34 -2.58 -1.88
N LEU A 183 9.81 -2.09 -0.76
CA LEU A 183 8.51 -1.44 -0.73
C LEU A 183 8.47 -0.17 -1.57
N ARG A 184 9.46 0.73 -1.43
CA ARG A 184 9.55 1.96 -2.25
C ARG A 184 9.75 1.68 -3.73
N GLU A 185 10.45 0.59 -4.06
CA GLU A 185 10.65 0.13 -5.44
C GLU A 185 9.41 -0.59 -6.02
N GLY A 186 8.32 -0.71 -5.25
CA GLY A 186 7.12 -1.42 -5.71
C GLY A 186 7.24 -2.93 -5.73
N ARG A 187 8.34 -3.50 -5.24
CA ARG A 187 8.64 -4.93 -5.21
C ARG A 187 7.87 -5.65 -4.13
N ALA A 188 6.56 -5.48 -4.15
CA ALA A 188 5.65 -5.95 -3.15
C ALA A 188 4.31 -6.38 -3.75
N PHE A 189 3.60 -7.25 -3.04
CA PHE A 189 2.20 -7.51 -3.30
C PHE A 189 1.41 -7.62 -1.99
N VAL A 190 0.12 -7.36 -2.10
CA VAL A 190 -0.83 -7.41 -0.98
C VAL A 190 -1.71 -8.63 -1.12
N SER A 191 -1.95 -9.32 -0.01
CA SER A 191 -2.88 -10.46 0.01
C SER A 191 -3.63 -10.54 1.34
N THR A 192 -4.94 -10.73 1.23
CA THR A 192 -5.80 -11.22 2.32
C THR A 192 -5.90 -12.75 2.32
N GLY A 193 -5.39 -13.40 1.27
CA GLY A 193 -5.33 -14.86 1.09
C GLY A 193 -3.90 -15.42 1.18
N PRO A 194 -3.62 -16.58 0.55
CA PRO A 194 -2.29 -17.19 0.61
C PRO A 194 -1.20 -16.31 -0.02
N LEU A 195 0.06 -16.63 0.31
CA LEU A 195 1.23 -16.11 -0.40
C LEU A 195 1.18 -16.60 -1.86
N VAL A 196 1.26 -15.67 -2.81
CA VAL A 196 1.31 -15.96 -4.25
C VAL A 196 2.65 -15.51 -4.78
N GLU A 197 3.42 -16.42 -5.37
CA GLU A 197 4.63 -16.09 -6.11
C GLU A 197 4.29 -16.16 -7.60
N MET A 198 4.39 -15.04 -8.32
CA MET A 198 4.03 -14.95 -9.74
C MET A 198 4.98 -13.98 -10.45
N THR A 199 5.31 -14.31 -11.70
CA THR A 199 6.01 -13.43 -12.63
C THR A 199 5.19 -13.21 -13.90
N VAL A 200 5.39 -12.07 -14.55
CA VAL A 200 4.82 -11.74 -15.87
C VAL A 200 5.96 -11.41 -16.82
N ASP A 201 6.20 -12.22 -17.84
CA ASP A 201 7.38 -12.13 -18.72
C ASP A 201 8.71 -12.06 -17.95
N GLY A 202 8.79 -12.83 -16.87
CA GLY A 202 9.93 -12.86 -15.96
C GLY A 202 10.04 -11.67 -15.01
N GLN A 203 9.15 -10.67 -15.13
CA GLN A 203 9.10 -9.51 -14.25
C GLN A 203 8.32 -9.84 -12.97
N ILE A 204 8.80 -9.38 -11.82
CA ILE A 204 8.13 -9.51 -10.52
C ILE A 204 7.12 -8.36 -10.29
N PRO A 205 6.22 -8.44 -9.29
CA PRO A 205 5.41 -7.29 -8.91
C PRO A 205 6.26 -6.04 -8.70
N GLY A 206 5.83 -4.90 -9.23
CA GLY A 206 6.54 -3.63 -9.19
C GLY A 206 7.40 -3.31 -10.40
N GLU A 207 7.75 -4.31 -11.22
CA GLU A 207 8.52 -4.11 -12.45
C GLU A 207 7.63 -3.80 -13.66
N ASP A 208 8.22 -3.15 -14.66
CA ASP A 208 7.52 -2.72 -15.87
C ASP A 208 7.59 -3.81 -16.97
N VAL A 209 6.45 -4.12 -17.58
CA VAL A 209 6.37 -4.94 -18.79
C VAL A 209 6.08 -4.03 -19.98
N THR A 210 7.02 -3.93 -20.93
CA THR A 210 6.85 -3.11 -22.13
C THR A 210 6.11 -3.88 -23.21
N LEU A 211 4.99 -3.34 -23.69
CA LEU A 211 4.18 -3.93 -24.76
C LEU A 211 4.11 -3.01 -25.99
N PRO A 212 3.89 -3.56 -27.19
CA PRO A 212 3.57 -2.77 -28.38
C PRO A 212 2.31 -1.90 -28.16
N ALA A 213 2.18 -0.81 -28.91
CA ALA A 213 1.05 0.12 -28.78
C ALA A 213 -0.34 -0.54 -28.97
N ALA A 214 -0.41 -1.62 -29.75
CA ALA A 214 -1.63 -2.41 -29.95
C ALA A 214 -1.95 -3.39 -28.80
N GLY A 215 -1.12 -3.43 -27.75
CA GLY A 215 -1.10 -4.47 -26.73
C GLY A 215 -0.33 -5.71 -27.18
N GLY A 216 -0.33 -6.75 -26.34
CA GLY A 216 0.41 -7.97 -26.57
C GLY A 216 -0.06 -9.14 -25.71
N GLU A 217 0.54 -10.31 -25.94
CA GLU A 217 0.45 -11.43 -25.00
C GLU A 217 1.62 -11.38 -24.02
N VAL A 218 1.32 -11.71 -22.77
CA VAL A 218 2.33 -11.91 -21.72
C VAL A 218 2.26 -13.35 -21.22
N SER A 219 3.41 -13.88 -20.82
CA SER A 219 3.55 -15.17 -20.16
C SER A 219 3.47 -14.99 -18.65
N ARG A 220 2.65 -15.80 -17.99
CA ARG A 220 2.60 -15.90 -16.54
C ARG A 220 3.26 -17.20 -16.11
N ALA A 221 4.13 -17.11 -15.13
CA ALA A 221 4.71 -18.27 -14.47
C ALA A 221 4.62 -18.09 -12.96
N ASP A 222 4.35 -19.19 -12.25
CA ASP A 222 4.59 -19.22 -10.81
C ASP A 222 6.06 -18.88 -10.54
N GLY A 223 6.33 -18.11 -9.48
CA GLY A 223 7.70 -17.80 -9.08
C GLY A 223 8.49 -19.09 -8.79
N PRO A 224 9.84 -19.03 -8.77
CA PRO A 224 10.66 -20.18 -8.43
C PRO A 224 10.34 -20.60 -7.00
N GLY A 225 9.45 -21.59 -6.85
CA GLY A 225 8.90 -21.97 -5.55
C GLY A 225 9.99 -22.21 -4.50
N ARG A 226 9.67 -21.91 -3.24
CA ARG A 226 10.60 -22.10 -2.10
C ARG A 226 11.32 -23.46 -2.17
N PRO A 227 12.65 -23.49 -1.96
CA PRO A 227 13.34 -24.73 -1.68
C PRO A 227 12.69 -25.43 -0.48
N GLY A 228 12.13 -26.62 -0.68
CA GLY A 228 11.51 -27.45 0.37
C GLY A 228 9.99 -27.38 0.49
N GLY A 229 9.29 -26.57 -0.30
CA GLY A 229 7.84 -26.72 -0.49
C GLY A 229 7.54 -27.86 -1.48
N HIS A 230 6.38 -28.51 -1.39
CA HIS A 230 5.91 -29.37 -2.48
C HIS A 230 5.88 -28.56 -3.77
N ALA A 231 6.85 -28.79 -4.66
CA ALA A 231 6.91 -28.15 -5.95
C ALA A 231 5.61 -28.47 -6.69
N ARG A 232 4.70 -27.49 -6.80
CA ARG A 232 3.68 -27.55 -7.81
C ARG A 232 4.41 -27.40 -9.14
N GLN A 233 4.16 -28.32 -10.07
CA GLN A 233 4.62 -28.14 -11.45
C GLN A 233 4.08 -26.79 -11.93
N GLY A 234 4.98 -25.83 -12.14
CA GLY A 234 4.64 -24.47 -12.55
C GLY A 234 3.91 -24.51 -13.88
N GLY A 235 2.66 -24.07 -13.88
CA GLY A 235 1.88 -23.93 -15.10
C GLY A 235 2.24 -22.61 -15.77
N SER A 236 2.82 -22.65 -16.97
CA SER A 236 2.93 -21.44 -17.80
C SER A 236 1.58 -21.17 -18.45
N GLN A 237 0.96 -20.03 -18.15
CA GLN A 237 -0.28 -19.59 -18.80
C GLN A 237 -0.02 -18.33 -19.64
N ARG A 238 -0.53 -18.31 -20.88
CA ARG A 238 -0.52 -17.12 -21.73
C ARG A 238 -1.80 -16.32 -21.52
N GLY A 239 -1.66 -15.01 -21.35
CA GLY A 239 -2.79 -14.09 -21.22
C GLY A 239 -2.61 -12.89 -22.15
N ARG A 240 -3.69 -12.44 -22.77
CA ARG A 240 -3.68 -11.21 -23.58
C ARG A 240 -3.88 -9.99 -22.68
N VAL A 241 -2.96 -9.04 -22.72
CA VAL A 241 -3.07 -7.76 -22.03
C VAL A 241 -3.31 -6.67 -23.07
N ARG A 242 -4.41 -5.92 -22.91
CA ARG A 242 -4.67 -4.70 -23.67
C ARG A 242 -4.37 -3.50 -22.77
N ARG A 243 -3.87 -2.42 -23.35
CA ARG A 243 -3.76 -1.14 -22.64
C ARG A 243 -5.14 -0.78 -22.10
N ALA A 244 -5.25 -0.52 -20.80
CA ALA A 244 -6.45 0.09 -20.26
C ALA A 244 -6.67 1.42 -21.01
N ALA A 245 -7.86 1.61 -21.58
CA ALA A 245 -8.19 2.91 -22.14
C ALA A 245 -8.04 3.94 -21.01
N PRO A 246 -7.43 5.12 -21.24
CA PRO A 246 -7.37 6.13 -20.22
C PRO A 246 -8.81 6.41 -19.76
N ALA A 247 -9.05 6.28 -18.46
CA ALA A 247 -10.31 6.72 -17.88
C ALA A 247 -10.50 8.18 -18.28
N ARG A 248 -11.53 8.47 -19.07
CA ARG A 248 -11.85 9.85 -19.44
C ARG A 248 -12.33 10.53 -18.16
N TRP A 249 -11.45 11.29 -17.52
CA TRP A 249 -11.83 12.18 -16.43
C TRP A 249 -12.65 13.33 -17.02
N GLY A 250 -13.97 13.25 -16.87
CA GLY A 250 -14.88 14.28 -17.34
C GLY A 250 -16.32 13.78 -17.32
N LYS A 251 -17.15 14.43 -16.49
CA LYS A 251 -18.61 14.26 -16.49
C LYS A 251 -19.12 14.44 -17.92
N THR A 252 -19.46 13.36 -18.61
CA THR A 252 -20.32 13.47 -19.78
C THR A 252 -21.70 13.86 -19.27
N GLY A 253 -22.06 15.09 -19.58
CA GLY A 253 -23.26 15.74 -19.12
C GLY A 253 -24.53 14.99 -19.48
N VAL A 254 -25.55 15.31 -18.70
CA VAL A 254 -26.96 15.13 -18.98
C VAL A 254 -27.25 15.36 -20.47
N THR A 255 -27.73 14.32 -21.15
CA THR A 255 -28.67 14.49 -22.25
C THR A 255 -29.90 13.65 -21.95
N ALA A 256 -30.91 14.31 -21.37
CA ALA A 256 -32.29 13.88 -21.51
C ALA A 256 -32.69 13.95 -22.99
N ARG A 257 -33.34 12.89 -23.48
CA ARG A 257 -34.31 12.79 -24.61
C ARG A 257 -34.32 11.31 -25.07
N GLY A 258 -35.45 10.60 -25.11
CA GLY A 258 -36.82 10.93 -24.75
C GLY A 258 -37.63 9.68 -24.47
#